data_AF-A0A5Q4DSN4-F1
#
_entry.id   AF-A0A5Q4DSN4-F1
#
_cell.length_a   1.000
_cell.length_b   1.000
_cell.length_c   1.000
_cell.angle_alpha   90.00
_cell.angle_beta   90.00
_cell.angle_gamma   90.00
#
_symmetry.space_group_name_H-M   'P 1'
#
loop_
_entity.id
_entity.type
_entity.pdbx_description
1 polymer ?
#
loop_
_entity_poly.entity_id
_entity_poly.type
_entity_poly.pdbx_seq_one_letter_code
_entity_poly.pdbx_strand_id
1 'polypeptide(L)'
;MTLPSRQALVPFVSVENMMRLVLHVGIEQMMVELTHAIEADFRRWPAFDKTPRVASHSDIGVIELMPTSDGQHYGFKYVNGHPGNMRQGLQTVTAFGVLADVATGYPLLLSEMTILTALRTAATSAMAAKWLAPRDARVMAMIGNGAQAEFQALAMKAVCGIEEVRLYDIDPAATRKCAANLAGRGLRVVSCDTAEQAVLGAQIITTCTADKQYATILTDNLVGGGVHINAVGGDCPGKTELHRDILLRAGIFVEYPPQTRIEGEIQALDPDHPVTELWQVIAGEAPGRTDAGQVTLFDSVGFAIEDFSALRHILKRLEGTEFFLELDMIADPDDPRDLFGMIIRSEGQ
;
A
#
# COMPACT_ATOMS: atom_id res chain seq x y z
N MET A 1 -19.12 31.68 -21.17
CA MET A 1 -19.06 30.29 -20.68
C MET A 1 -20.17 30.03 -19.68
N THR A 2 -21.13 29.19 -20.06
CA THR A 2 -21.98 28.47 -19.09
C THR A 2 -21.06 27.66 -18.20
N LEU A 3 -21.26 27.74 -16.88
CA LEU A 3 -20.50 26.92 -15.93
C LEU A 3 -20.77 25.43 -16.24
N PRO A 4 -19.78 24.54 -16.09
CA PRO A 4 -19.98 23.11 -16.25
C PRO A 4 -21.10 22.63 -15.32
N SER A 5 -21.93 21.69 -15.79
CA SER A 5 -22.92 21.10 -14.89
C SER A 5 -22.23 20.21 -13.87
N ARG A 6 -22.97 19.87 -12.80
CA ARG A 6 -22.48 18.93 -11.78
C ARG A 6 -22.09 17.57 -12.35
N GLN A 7 -22.65 17.15 -13.49
CA GLN A 7 -22.30 15.87 -14.13
C GLN A 7 -20.96 15.93 -14.87
N ALA A 8 -20.50 17.12 -15.25
CA ALA A 8 -19.19 17.36 -15.86
C ALA A 8 -18.04 17.36 -14.83
N LEU A 9 -18.38 17.68 -13.57
CA LEU A 9 -17.43 17.93 -12.49
C LEU A 9 -17.10 16.66 -11.71
N VAL A 10 -15.80 16.36 -11.64
CA VAL A 10 -15.25 15.24 -10.88
C VAL A 10 -14.38 15.79 -9.75
N PRO A 11 -14.63 15.40 -8.48
CA PRO A 11 -13.75 15.76 -7.38
C PRO A 11 -12.32 15.26 -7.62
N PHE A 12 -11.36 16.15 -7.43
CA PHE A 12 -9.94 15.89 -7.52
C PHE A 12 -9.23 16.19 -6.21
N VAL A 13 -8.62 15.16 -5.63
CA VAL A 13 -7.73 15.32 -4.48
C VAL A 13 -6.29 15.42 -4.97
N SER A 14 -5.76 16.64 -4.96
CA SER A 14 -4.35 16.91 -5.24
C SER A 14 -3.44 16.47 -4.08
N VAL A 15 -2.12 16.48 -4.28
CA VAL A 15 -1.11 16.21 -3.23
C VAL A 15 -1.30 17.13 -2.02
N GLU A 16 -1.49 18.43 -2.26
CA GLU A 16 -1.73 19.40 -1.20
C GLU A 16 -3.00 19.07 -0.41
N ASN A 17 -4.08 18.79 -1.12
CA ASN A 17 -5.36 18.47 -0.49
C ASN A 17 -5.33 17.14 0.26
N MET A 18 -4.60 16.13 -0.23
CA MET A 18 -4.39 14.89 0.51
C MET A 18 -3.65 15.16 1.82
N MET A 19 -2.57 15.94 1.80
CA MET A 19 -1.84 16.29 3.02
C MET A 19 -2.74 17.02 4.03
N ARG A 20 -3.53 17.99 3.56
CA ARG A 20 -4.49 18.73 4.40
C ARG A 20 -5.55 17.79 4.99
N LEU A 21 -6.11 16.90 4.18
CA LEU A 21 -7.11 15.92 4.61
C LEU A 21 -6.56 14.96 5.66
N VAL A 22 -5.37 14.39 5.42
CA VAL A 22 -4.71 13.47 6.37
C VAL A 22 -4.40 14.16 7.69
N LEU A 23 -3.93 15.42 7.67
CA LEU A 23 -3.68 16.18 8.90
C LEU A 23 -4.96 16.59 9.61
N HIS A 24 -6.02 16.89 8.86
CA HIS A 24 -7.34 17.21 9.42
C HIS A 24 -7.96 16.00 10.15
N VAL A 25 -7.85 14.81 9.57
CA VAL A 25 -8.29 13.55 10.21
C VAL A 25 -7.34 13.13 11.33
N GLY A 26 -6.04 13.39 11.16
CA GLY A 26 -4.96 12.87 11.99
C GLY A 26 -4.34 11.61 11.37
N ILE A 27 -3.00 11.56 11.32
CA ILE A 27 -2.25 10.49 10.61
C ILE A 27 -2.61 9.10 11.15
N GLU A 28 -2.58 8.91 12.46
CA GLU A 28 -2.87 7.60 13.09
C GLU A 28 -4.33 7.21 12.91
N GLN A 29 -5.25 8.18 13.01
CA GLN A 29 -6.68 7.93 12.79
C GLN A 29 -6.95 7.55 11.32
N MET A 30 -6.31 8.22 10.36
CA MET A 30 -6.37 7.86 8.95
C MET A 30 -5.85 6.43 8.72
N MET A 31 -4.75 6.02 9.36
CA MET A 31 -4.24 4.65 9.26
C MET A 31 -5.25 3.62 9.77
N VAL A 32 -5.83 3.85 10.96
CA VAL A 32 -6.84 2.94 11.54
C VAL A 32 -8.05 2.81 10.63
N GLU A 33 -8.51 3.92 10.06
CA GLU A 33 -9.67 3.92 9.18
C GLU A 33 -9.42 3.23 7.84
N LEU A 34 -8.25 3.46 7.24
CA LEU A 34 -7.84 2.74 6.04
C LEU A 34 -7.70 1.24 6.33
N THR A 35 -7.09 0.86 7.44
CA THR A 35 -7.01 -0.55 7.87
C THR A 35 -8.40 -1.16 7.98
N HIS A 36 -9.36 -0.48 8.61
CA HIS A 36 -10.74 -0.98 8.69
C HIS A 36 -11.44 -1.08 7.33
N ALA A 37 -11.24 -0.11 6.45
CA ALA A 37 -11.82 -0.12 5.11
C ALA A 37 -11.26 -1.29 4.28
N ILE A 38 -9.94 -1.47 4.27
CA ILE A 38 -9.26 -2.56 3.58
C ILE A 38 -9.68 -3.92 4.17
N GLU A 39 -9.73 -4.06 5.50
CA GLU A 39 -10.15 -5.30 6.17
C GLU A 39 -11.61 -5.66 5.85
N ALA A 40 -12.49 -4.66 5.75
CA ALA A 40 -13.88 -4.87 5.33
C ALA A 40 -13.98 -5.38 3.89
N ASP A 41 -13.12 -4.90 2.99
CA ASP A 41 -13.08 -5.34 1.60
C ASP A 41 -12.43 -6.72 1.43
N PHE A 42 -11.41 -7.04 2.24
CA PHE A 42 -10.86 -8.41 2.32
C PHE A 42 -11.90 -9.43 2.81
N ARG A 43 -12.79 -9.08 3.76
CA ARG A 43 -13.89 -9.98 4.18
C ARG A 43 -14.85 -10.36 3.07
N ARG A 44 -14.94 -9.55 2.02
CA ARG A 44 -15.83 -9.76 0.86
C ARG A 44 -15.02 -10.03 -0.41
N TRP A 45 -13.83 -10.60 -0.29
CA TRP A 45 -12.92 -10.92 -1.40
C TRP A 45 -13.58 -11.61 -2.61
N PRO A 46 -14.52 -12.57 -2.46
CA PRO A 46 -15.18 -13.21 -3.60
C PRO A 46 -16.08 -12.27 -4.42
N ALA A 47 -16.53 -11.14 -3.84
CA ALA A 47 -17.38 -10.17 -4.54
C ALA A 47 -16.61 -9.30 -5.54
N PHE A 48 -15.28 -9.32 -5.49
CA PHE A 48 -14.43 -8.54 -6.38
C PHE A 48 -14.12 -9.27 -7.68
N ASP A 49 -14.24 -8.56 -8.79
CA ASP A 49 -13.53 -8.88 -10.04
C ASP A 49 -12.05 -8.54 -9.87
N LYS A 50 -11.19 -9.56 -10.03
CA LYS A 50 -9.78 -9.53 -9.68
C LYS A 50 -8.95 -9.93 -10.90
N THR A 51 -8.01 -9.08 -11.25
CA THR A 51 -6.97 -9.37 -12.24
C THR A 51 -5.62 -9.05 -11.63
N PRO A 52 -4.55 -9.81 -11.94
CA PRO A 52 -3.20 -9.31 -11.75
C PRO A 52 -3.05 -7.95 -12.44
N ARG A 53 -2.18 -7.10 -11.87
CA ARG A 53 -1.85 -5.81 -12.48
C ARG A 53 -1.28 -5.97 -13.90
N VAL A 54 -1.55 -4.98 -14.75
CA VAL A 54 -0.99 -4.91 -16.10
C VAL A 54 0.30 -4.10 -16.05
N ALA A 55 1.44 -4.73 -16.30
CA ALA A 55 2.75 -4.12 -16.22
C ALA A 55 3.37 -3.87 -17.61
N SER A 56 3.96 -2.69 -17.79
CA SER A 56 4.81 -2.32 -18.92
C SER A 56 6.24 -2.14 -18.42
N HIS A 57 7.07 -3.17 -18.60
CA HIS A 57 8.46 -3.16 -18.17
C HIS A 57 9.36 -2.39 -19.14
N SER A 58 10.38 -1.76 -18.57
CA SER A 58 11.54 -1.17 -19.27
C SER A 58 12.82 -1.58 -18.54
N ASP A 59 13.98 -1.28 -19.14
CA ASP A 59 15.28 -1.58 -18.54
C ASP A 59 15.46 -0.94 -17.15
N ILE A 60 14.88 0.26 -16.95
CA ILE A 60 15.12 1.10 -15.78
C ILE A 60 13.95 1.13 -14.77
N GLY A 61 12.83 0.48 -15.08
CA GLY A 61 11.64 0.54 -14.24
C GLY A 61 10.41 -0.11 -14.86
N VAL A 62 9.27 0.07 -14.21
CA VAL A 62 7.96 -0.45 -14.63
C VAL A 62 6.89 0.62 -14.47
N ILE A 63 5.87 0.57 -15.34
CA ILE A 63 4.62 1.32 -15.21
C ILE A 63 3.48 0.32 -15.18
N GLU A 64 2.54 0.49 -14.25
CA GLU A 64 1.52 -0.51 -13.94
C GLU A 64 0.13 0.12 -13.85
N LEU A 65 -0.87 -0.65 -14.27
CA LEU A 65 -2.28 -0.38 -13.99
C LEU A 65 -2.84 -1.49 -13.10
N MET A 66 -3.46 -1.08 -12.00
CA MET A 66 -4.00 -1.99 -10.97
C MET A 66 -5.53 -1.81 -10.87
N PRO A 67 -6.34 -2.46 -11.72
CA PRO A 67 -7.78 -2.32 -11.70
C PRO A 67 -8.48 -3.38 -10.83
N THR A 68 -9.63 -3.04 -10.25
CA THR A 68 -10.57 -3.98 -9.65
C THR A 68 -11.98 -3.38 -9.62
N SER A 69 -12.98 -4.24 -9.46
CA SER A 69 -14.39 -3.85 -9.33
C SER A 69 -15.07 -4.70 -8.29
N ASP A 70 -16.00 -4.13 -7.52
CA ASP A 70 -16.92 -4.89 -6.67
C ASP A 70 -18.34 -5.02 -7.25
N GLY A 71 -18.50 -4.68 -8.53
CA GLY A 71 -19.79 -4.65 -9.23
C GLY A 71 -20.63 -3.40 -8.96
N GLN A 72 -20.24 -2.55 -7.99
CA GLN A 72 -20.85 -1.23 -7.77
C GLN A 72 -19.90 -0.10 -8.14
N HIS A 73 -18.65 -0.21 -7.73
CA HIS A 73 -17.61 0.73 -8.08
C HIS A 73 -16.48 0.01 -8.82
N TYR A 74 -15.87 0.72 -9.75
CA TYR A 74 -14.64 0.33 -10.43
C TYR A 74 -13.53 1.27 -9.97
N GLY A 75 -12.40 0.72 -9.58
CA GLY A 75 -11.22 1.49 -9.19
C GLY A 75 -10.00 1.05 -9.96
N PHE A 76 -9.14 2.00 -10.30
CA PHE A 76 -7.80 1.67 -10.76
C PHE A 76 -6.76 2.65 -10.24
N LYS A 77 -5.54 2.16 -10.12
CA LYS A 77 -4.35 2.97 -9.87
C LYS A 77 -3.38 2.86 -11.03
N TYR A 78 -2.89 4.01 -11.48
CA TYR A 78 -1.65 4.13 -12.23
C TYR A 78 -0.49 4.25 -11.24
N VAL A 79 0.58 3.48 -11.42
CA VAL A 79 1.78 3.58 -10.58
C VAL A 79 3.04 3.27 -11.38
N ASN A 80 4.15 3.91 -11.03
CA ASN A 80 5.48 3.53 -11.54
C ASN A 80 6.37 2.95 -10.42
N GLY A 81 7.35 2.14 -10.83
CA GLY A 81 8.45 1.68 -9.97
C GLY A 81 9.79 1.89 -10.65
N HIS A 82 10.51 2.96 -10.27
CA HIS A 82 11.78 3.36 -10.90
C HIS A 82 12.86 3.67 -9.85
N PRO A 83 13.59 2.66 -9.34
CA PRO A 83 14.58 2.85 -8.28
C PRO A 83 15.67 3.88 -8.58
N GLY A 84 16.00 4.08 -9.87
CA GLY A 84 16.99 5.07 -10.31
C GLY A 84 16.55 6.53 -10.16
N ASN A 85 15.27 6.81 -9.97
CA ASN A 85 14.71 8.18 -9.94
C ASN A 85 15.31 9.03 -8.82
N MET A 86 15.62 8.43 -7.67
CA MET A 86 16.23 9.13 -6.53
C MET A 86 17.53 9.83 -6.89
N ARG A 87 18.35 9.23 -7.78
CA ARG A 87 19.61 9.84 -8.25
C ARG A 87 19.40 11.09 -9.10
N GLN A 88 18.19 11.32 -9.58
CA GLN A 88 17.80 12.46 -10.41
C GLN A 88 16.87 13.43 -9.66
N GLY A 89 16.64 13.24 -8.35
CA GLY A 89 15.71 14.06 -7.57
C GLY A 89 14.23 13.76 -7.83
N LEU A 90 13.91 12.65 -8.48
CA LEU A 90 12.54 12.17 -8.73
C LEU A 90 12.16 11.09 -7.70
N GLN A 91 10.85 10.89 -7.50
CA GLN A 91 10.32 9.83 -6.64
C GLN A 91 10.45 8.45 -7.30
N THR A 92 10.83 7.42 -6.53
CA THR A 92 10.84 6.02 -7.00
C THR A 92 9.45 5.53 -7.40
N VAL A 93 8.43 5.98 -6.65
CA VAL A 93 7.02 5.64 -6.84
C VAL A 93 6.22 6.93 -6.92
N THR A 94 5.46 7.09 -7.99
CA THR A 94 4.40 8.07 -8.15
C THR A 94 3.16 7.35 -8.64
N ALA A 95 2.00 7.82 -8.17
CA ALA A 95 0.73 7.21 -8.51
C ALA A 95 -0.41 8.23 -8.48
N PHE A 96 -1.45 7.90 -9.23
CA PHE A 96 -2.78 8.50 -9.14
C PHE A 96 -3.81 7.41 -9.44
N GLY A 97 -5.06 7.64 -9.08
CA GLY A 97 -6.12 6.66 -9.31
C GLY A 97 -7.49 7.30 -9.45
N VAL A 98 -8.40 6.51 -10.02
CA VAL A 98 -9.78 6.90 -10.27
C VAL A 98 -10.70 5.87 -9.63
N LEU A 99 -11.76 6.36 -9.01
CA LEU A 99 -12.92 5.56 -8.63
C LEU A 99 -14.09 5.97 -9.52
N ALA A 100 -14.84 5.01 -10.05
CA ALA A 100 -15.97 5.21 -10.95
C ALA A 100 -17.19 4.38 -10.51
N ASP A 101 -18.36 4.83 -10.91
CA ASP A 101 -19.62 4.09 -10.77
C ASP A 101 -19.74 3.05 -11.88
N VAL A 102 -19.99 1.78 -11.53
CA VAL A 102 -20.08 0.68 -12.52
C VAL A 102 -21.35 0.77 -13.35
N ALA A 103 -22.46 1.26 -12.78
CA ALA A 103 -23.74 1.31 -13.48
C ALA A 103 -23.73 2.28 -14.67
N THR A 104 -22.90 3.33 -14.60
CA THR A 104 -22.83 4.42 -15.60
C THR A 104 -21.46 4.54 -16.27
N GLY A 105 -20.39 4.05 -15.65
CA GLY A 105 -19.01 4.27 -16.07
C GLY A 105 -18.46 5.66 -15.71
N TYR A 106 -19.23 6.50 -15.03
CA TYR A 106 -18.81 7.87 -14.70
C TYR A 106 -17.80 7.88 -13.54
N PRO A 107 -16.68 8.63 -13.66
CA PRO A 107 -15.74 8.80 -12.56
C PRO A 107 -16.35 9.61 -11.41
N LEU A 108 -16.17 9.11 -10.19
CA LEU A 108 -16.62 9.69 -8.93
C LEU A 108 -15.50 10.44 -8.20
N LEU A 109 -14.24 10.06 -8.44
CA LEU A 109 -13.07 10.63 -7.81
C LEU A 109 -11.86 10.44 -8.71
N LEU A 110 -11.06 11.50 -8.87
CA LEU A 110 -9.65 11.42 -9.24
C LEU A 110 -8.82 11.78 -8.01
N SER A 111 -7.80 11.01 -7.69
CA SER A 111 -6.93 11.30 -6.54
C SER A 111 -5.48 11.11 -6.90
N GLU A 112 -4.62 11.98 -6.36
CA GLU A 112 -3.23 11.61 -6.14
C GLU A 112 -3.21 10.28 -5.35
N MET A 113 -2.23 9.42 -5.64
CA MET A 113 -2.06 8.18 -4.91
C MET A 113 -0.61 7.91 -4.54
N THR A 114 0.25 8.92 -4.53
CA THR A 114 1.62 8.76 -4.05
C THR A 114 1.64 8.70 -2.53
N ILE A 115 0.98 9.67 -1.86
CA ILE A 115 0.81 9.63 -0.40
C ILE A 115 -0.17 8.52 -0.04
N LEU A 116 -1.28 8.40 -0.79
CA LEU A 116 -2.27 7.36 -0.52
C LEU A 116 -1.69 5.95 -0.65
N THR A 117 -0.75 5.71 -1.56
CA THR A 117 -0.02 4.43 -1.65
C THR A 117 0.76 4.16 -0.36
N ALA A 118 1.49 5.15 0.18
CA ALA A 118 2.22 4.95 1.42
C ALA A 118 1.30 4.66 2.61
N LEU A 119 0.15 5.35 2.68
CA LEU A 119 -0.87 5.13 3.70
C LEU A 119 -1.50 3.74 3.59
N ARG A 120 -1.98 3.35 2.41
CA ARG A 120 -2.65 2.05 2.21
C ARG A 120 -1.67 0.89 2.39
N THR A 121 -0.42 1.00 1.91
CA THR A 121 0.59 -0.06 2.10
C THR A 121 0.85 -0.29 3.60
N ALA A 122 1.03 0.78 4.37
CA ALA A 122 1.22 0.67 5.82
C ALA A 122 -0.03 0.14 6.54
N ALA A 123 -1.23 0.57 6.12
CA ALA A 123 -2.49 0.06 6.64
C ALA A 123 -2.70 -1.44 6.35
N THR A 124 -2.31 -1.93 5.17
CA THR A 124 -2.33 -3.35 4.79
C THR A 124 -1.33 -4.16 5.61
N SER A 125 -0.08 -3.69 5.77
CA SER A 125 0.91 -4.38 6.61
C SER A 125 0.44 -4.46 8.07
N ALA A 126 -0.13 -3.38 8.60
CA ALA A 126 -0.66 -3.36 9.96
C ALA A 126 -1.92 -4.26 10.10
N MET A 127 -2.77 -4.32 9.08
CA MET A 127 -3.87 -5.28 9.01
C MET A 127 -3.35 -6.72 9.05
N ALA A 128 -2.37 -7.08 8.22
CA ALA A 128 -1.78 -8.42 8.21
C ALA A 128 -1.18 -8.77 9.58
N ALA A 129 -0.39 -7.86 10.17
CA ALA A 129 0.19 -8.03 11.48
C ALA A 129 -0.86 -8.22 12.59
N LYS A 130 -1.99 -7.49 12.55
CA LYS A 130 -3.09 -7.68 13.51
C LYS A 130 -3.60 -9.13 13.55
N TRP A 131 -3.58 -9.85 12.42
CA TRP A 131 -4.04 -11.23 12.30
C TRP A 131 -2.93 -12.28 12.48
N LEU A 132 -1.68 -11.91 12.24
CA LEU A 132 -0.56 -12.85 12.10
C LEU A 132 0.57 -12.67 13.12
N ALA A 133 0.73 -11.47 13.69
CA ALA A 133 1.76 -11.18 14.68
C ALA A 133 1.44 -11.77 16.06
N PRO A 134 2.45 -11.90 16.95
CA PRO A 134 2.20 -12.16 18.36
C PRO A 134 1.24 -11.11 18.95
N ARG A 135 0.23 -11.56 19.72
CA ARG A 135 -0.83 -10.69 20.26
C ARG A 135 -0.33 -9.56 21.16
N ASP A 136 0.84 -9.75 21.77
CA ASP A 136 1.50 -8.84 22.69
C ASP A 136 2.77 -8.22 22.09
N ALA A 137 2.88 -8.18 20.76
CA ALA A 137 3.97 -7.48 20.09
C ALA A 137 4.04 -6.01 20.55
N ARG A 138 5.26 -5.56 20.91
CA ARG A 138 5.57 -4.19 21.37
C ARG A 138 6.77 -3.58 20.66
N VAL A 139 7.63 -4.42 20.10
CA VAL A 139 8.86 -4.01 19.42
C VAL A 139 8.81 -4.44 17.97
N MET A 140 9.01 -3.49 17.07
CA MET A 140 9.22 -3.77 15.65
C MET A 140 10.62 -3.35 15.19
N ALA A 141 11.17 -4.09 14.24
CA ALA A 141 12.35 -3.70 13.46
C ALA A 141 11.90 -3.18 12.09
N MET A 142 12.47 -2.08 11.63
CA MET A 142 12.24 -1.48 10.32
C MET A 142 13.56 -1.46 9.54
N ILE A 143 13.66 -2.34 8.55
CA ILE A 143 14.83 -2.48 7.68
C ILE A 143 14.55 -1.81 6.34
N GLY A 144 15.32 -0.77 6.03
CA GLY A 144 14.99 0.18 4.97
C GLY A 144 14.18 1.35 5.54
N ASN A 145 14.77 2.55 5.57
CA ASN A 145 14.23 3.75 6.23
C ASN A 145 13.89 4.86 5.22
N GLY A 146 13.56 4.46 4.00
CA GLY A 146 13.12 5.31 2.89
C GLY A 146 11.69 5.87 3.06
N ALA A 147 10.95 5.97 1.95
CA ALA A 147 9.67 6.68 1.92
C ALA A 147 8.53 6.02 2.70
N GLN A 148 8.56 4.69 2.90
CA GLN A 148 7.48 3.94 3.56
C GLN A 148 7.65 3.82 5.08
N ALA A 149 8.87 4.06 5.60
CA ALA A 149 9.24 3.65 6.95
C ALA A 149 8.44 4.34 8.05
N GLU A 150 8.23 5.65 7.96
CA GLU A 150 7.42 6.38 8.94
C GLU A 150 5.96 5.93 8.92
N PHE A 151 5.40 5.68 7.73
CA PHE A 151 4.04 5.21 7.57
C PHE A 151 3.86 3.82 8.21
N GLN A 152 4.78 2.89 7.92
CA GLN A 152 4.80 1.55 8.50
C GLN A 152 4.88 1.60 10.03
N ALA A 153 5.81 2.40 10.59
CA ALA A 153 5.95 2.52 12.03
C ALA A 153 4.69 3.09 12.71
N LEU A 154 4.09 4.13 12.13
CA LEU A 154 2.88 4.75 12.70
C LEU A 154 1.63 3.87 12.55
N ALA A 155 1.49 3.14 11.44
CA ALA A 155 0.38 2.19 11.27
C ALA A 155 0.49 1.02 12.26
N MET A 156 1.69 0.45 12.44
CA MET A 156 1.94 -0.60 13.44
C MET A 156 1.70 -0.12 14.87
N LYS A 157 2.05 1.13 15.20
CA LYS A 157 1.65 1.74 16.47
C LYS A 157 0.13 1.82 16.61
N ALA A 158 -0.54 2.42 15.64
CA ALA A 158 -1.95 2.75 15.74
C ALA A 158 -2.86 1.52 15.76
N VAL A 159 -2.50 0.47 15.00
CA VAL A 159 -3.32 -0.74 14.82
C VAL A 159 -2.87 -1.89 15.73
N CYS A 160 -1.56 -2.09 15.88
CA CYS A 160 -1.00 -3.25 16.60
C CYS A 160 -0.49 -2.89 18.01
N GLY A 161 -0.45 -1.60 18.38
CA GLY A 161 0.03 -1.17 19.68
C GLY A 161 1.54 -1.28 19.87
N ILE A 162 2.32 -1.18 18.78
CA ILE A 162 3.79 -1.12 18.86
C ILE A 162 4.21 0.15 19.62
N GLU A 163 5.16 -0.04 20.55
CA GLU A 163 5.68 1.00 21.43
C GLU A 163 7.13 1.39 21.08
N GLU A 164 7.91 0.46 20.52
CA GLU A 164 9.29 0.69 20.06
C GLU A 164 9.46 0.31 18.58
N VAL A 165 10.14 1.19 17.84
CA VAL A 165 10.65 0.90 16.50
C VAL A 165 12.17 1.02 16.46
N ARG A 166 12.81 -0.02 15.92
CA ARG A 166 14.26 -0.07 15.70
C ARG A 166 14.57 0.10 14.23
N LEU A 167 15.35 1.11 13.92
CA LEU A 167 15.58 1.60 12.56
C LEU A 167 16.97 1.18 12.08
N TYR A 168 17.03 0.53 10.92
CA TYR A 168 18.27 0.29 10.21
C TYR A 168 18.11 0.54 8.71
N ASP A 169 19.10 1.22 8.14
CA ASP A 169 19.27 1.42 6.70
C ASP A 169 20.77 1.45 6.41
N ILE A 170 21.15 1.02 5.21
CA ILE A 170 22.54 1.09 4.72
C ILE A 170 23.01 2.54 4.52
N ASP A 171 22.07 3.47 4.32
CA ASP A 171 22.30 4.92 4.35
C ASP A 171 21.90 5.47 5.73
N PRO A 172 22.87 5.82 6.60
CA PRO A 172 22.59 6.40 7.91
C PRO A 172 21.79 7.72 7.85
N ALA A 173 21.80 8.43 6.70
CA ALA A 173 20.98 9.63 6.53
C ALA A 173 19.48 9.30 6.48
N ALA A 174 19.09 8.18 5.88
CA ALA A 174 17.71 7.70 5.86
C ALA A 174 17.22 7.37 7.28
N THR A 175 18.03 6.67 8.07
CA THR A 175 17.75 6.39 9.50
C THR A 175 17.58 7.67 10.30
N ARG A 176 18.49 8.65 10.14
CA ARG A 176 18.39 9.96 10.82
C ARG A 176 17.11 10.72 10.43
N LYS A 177 16.75 10.73 9.15
CA LYS A 177 15.50 11.34 8.66
C LYS A 177 14.29 10.66 9.32
N CYS A 178 14.25 9.33 9.32
CA CYS A 178 13.13 8.56 9.84
C CYS A 178 12.98 8.79 11.35
N ALA A 179 14.09 8.76 12.09
CA ALA A 179 14.10 9.03 13.51
C ALA A 179 13.62 10.45 13.86
N ALA A 180 14.03 11.46 13.08
CA ALA A 180 13.59 12.83 13.28
C ALA A 180 12.07 13.00 13.03
N ASN A 181 11.52 12.36 11.99
CA ASN A 181 10.09 12.44 11.68
C ASN A 181 9.20 11.70 12.70
N LEU A 182 9.71 10.61 13.28
CA LEU A 182 9.02 9.82 14.30
C LEU A 182 9.20 10.38 15.73
N ALA A 183 10.15 11.29 15.94
CA ALA A 183 10.37 11.92 17.23
C ALA A 183 9.09 12.60 17.74
N GLY A 184 8.72 12.34 19.00
CA GLY A 184 7.53 12.91 19.63
C GLY A 184 6.19 12.30 19.18
N ARG A 185 6.19 11.24 18.35
CA ARG A 185 4.96 10.55 17.89
C ARG A 185 4.48 9.43 18.82
N GLY A 186 4.95 9.41 20.06
CA GLY A 186 4.60 8.37 21.04
C GLY A 186 5.18 6.99 20.73
N LEU A 187 6.30 6.95 19.97
CA LEU A 187 7.12 5.76 19.77
C LEU A 187 8.48 5.96 20.42
N ARG A 188 9.02 4.90 21.05
CA ARG A 188 10.44 4.82 21.36
C ARG A 188 11.18 4.49 20.07
N VAL A 189 12.00 5.42 19.60
CA VAL A 189 12.74 5.26 18.34
C VAL A 189 14.20 4.95 18.66
N VAL A 190 14.70 3.85 18.13
CA VAL A 190 16.10 3.41 18.32
C VAL A 190 16.77 3.27 16.97
N SER A 191 17.82 4.05 16.73
CA SER A 191 18.67 3.87 15.55
C SER A 191 19.70 2.77 15.82
N CYS A 192 19.80 1.81 14.91
CA CYS A 192 20.72 0.67 14.99
C CYS A 192 21.81 0.81 13.92
N ASP A 193 23.01 0.30 14.22
CA ASP A 193 24.15 0.34 13.31
C ASP A 193 24.18 -0.87 12.36
N THR A 194 23.44 -1.95 12.68
CA THR A 194 23.33 -3.14 11.85
C THR A 194 21.91 -3.71 11.86
N ALA A 195 21.57 -4.53 10.86
CA ALA A 195 20.29 -5.23 10.79
C ALA A 195 20.10 -6.18 11.98
N GLU A 196 21.16 -6.88 12.41
CA GLU A 196 21.18 -7.77 13.57
C GLU A 196 20.69 -7.04 14.83
N GLN A 197 21.24 -5.84 15.09
CA GLN A 197 20.85 -5.03 16.25
C GLN A 197 19.38 -4.63 16.20
N ALA A 198 18.88 -4.28 15.00
CA ALA A 198 17.49 -3.89 14.82
C ALA A 198 16.53 -5.06 15.07
N VAL A 199 16.81 -6.25 14.53
CA VAL A 199 15.90 -7.41 14.61
C VAL A 199 15.96 -8.17 15.93
N LEU A 200 17.05 -8.06 16.70
CA LEU A 200 17.28 -8.87 17.91
C LEU A 200 16.20 -8.66 18.97
N GLY A 201 15.26 -9.61 19.10
CA GLY A 201 14.15 -9.53 20.06
C GLY A 201 12.98 -8.66 19.61
N ALA A 202 12.98 -8.17 18.36
CA ALA A 202 11.78 -7.62 17.75
C ALA A 202 10.77 -8.73 17.48
N GLN A 203 9.48 -8.48 17.71
CA GLN A 203 8.40 -9.44 17.43
C GLN A 203 7.83 -9.27 16.03
N ILE A 204 8.00 -8.09 15.44
CA ILE A 204 7.65 -7.77 14.05
C ILE A 204 8.90 -7.27 13.35
N ILE A 205 9.18 -7.79 12.15
CA ILE A 205 10.21 -7.24 11.26
C ILE A 205 9.50 -6.76 10.00
N THR A 206 9.74 -5.52 9.60
CA THR A 206 9.25 -4.97 8.33
C THR A 206 10.45 -4.65 7.45
N THR A 207 10.51 -5.23 6.26
CA THR A 207 11.51 -4.92 5.23
C THR A 207 10.87 -4.08 4.15
N CYS A 208 11.51 -2.96 3.80
CA CYS A 208 11.05 -2.06 2.76
C CYS A 208 12.24 -1.36 2.09
N THR A 209 13.16 -2.16 1.58
CA THR A 209 14.34 -1.71 0.85
C THR A 209 14.01 -1.52 -0.64
N ALA A 210 14.77 -0.64 -1.30
CA ALA A 210 14.57 -0.30 -2.70
C ALA A 210 15.79 -0.71 -3.52
N ASP A 211 15.94 -2.02 -3.75
CA ASP A 211 17.01 -2.57 -4.57
C ASP A 211 16.44 -3.54 -5.61
N LYS A 212 16.77 -3.36 -6.90
CA LYS A 212 16.20 -4.15 -8.01
C LYS A 212 17.08 -5.36 -8.30
N GLN A 213 17.20 -6.24 -7.31
CA GLN A 213 17.92 -7.51 -7.40
C GLN A 213 17.37 -8.53 -6.40
N TYR A 214 17.77 -9.79 -6.56
CA TYR A 214 17.55 -10.83 -5.55
C TYR A 214 18.47 -10.59 -4.34
N ALA A 215 18.01 -9.75 -3.41
CA ALA A 215 18.74 -9.45 -2.19
C ALA A 215 18.36 -10.42 -1.06
N THR A 216 19.28 -10.57 -0.12
CA THR A 216 19.07 -11.33 1.12
C THR A 216 19.28 -10.38 2.30
N ILE A 217 18.40 -9.38 2.38
CA ILE A 217 18.37 -8.36 3.44
C ILE A 217 18.20 -9.04 4.80
N LEU A 218 17.34 -10.06 4.88
CA LEU A 218 17.25 -10.95 6.02
C LEU A 218 17.72 -12.36 5.65
N THR A 219 18.68 -12.87 6.42
CA THR A 219 19.10 -14.27 6.40
C THR A 219 18.47 -15.03 7.56
N ASP A 220 18.43 -16.35 7.47
CA ASP A 220 17.71 -17.20 8.42
C ASP A 220 18.14 -16.99 9.89
N ASN A 221 19.44 -16.80 10.11
CA ASN A 221 20.03 -16.56 11.42
C ASN A 221 19.61 -15.23 12.07
N LEU A 222 19.00 -14.31 11.31
CA LEU A 222 18.49 -13.04 11.81
C LEU A 222 17.05 -13.14 12.32
N VAL A 223 16.33 -14.20 11.95
CA VAL A 223 14.90 -14.35 12.24
C VAL A 223 14.70 -15.38 13.34
N GLY A 224 14.37 -14.91 14.55
CA GLY A 224 14.00 -15.77 15.66
C GLY A 224 12.66 -16.49 15.45
N GLY A 225 12.40 -17.53 16.26
CA GLY A 225 11.07 -18.13 16.34
C GLY A 225 10.03 -17.14 16.88
N GLY A 226 8.77 -17.29 16.47
CA GLY A 226 7.65 -16.47 16.94
C GLY A 226 7.50 -15.11 16.24
N VAL A 227 8.45 -14.73 15.39
CA VAL A 227 8.44 -13.42 14.71
C VAL A 227 7.38 -13.38 13.60
N HIS A 228 6.81 -12.20 13.38
CA HIS A 228 6.06 -11.87 12.17
C HIS A 228 6.86 -10.98 11.24
N ILE A 229 6.88 -11.29 9.96
CA ILE A 229 7.59 -10.53 8.94
C ILE A 229 6.57 -9.91 7.99
N ASN A 230 6.69 -8.60 7.77
CA ASN A 230 6.09 -7.91 6.64
C ASN A 230 7.18 -7.69 5.59
N ALA A 231 7.17 -8.49 4.52
CA ALA A 231 8.05 -8.28 3.37
C ALA A 231 7.31 -7.37 2.38
N VAL A 232 7.72 -6.11 2.31
CA VAL A 232 7.05 -5.06 1.52
C VAL A 232 7.93 -4.57 0.38
N GLY A 233 9.25 -4.69 0.50
CA GLY A 233 10.17 -4.25 -0.53
C GLY A 233 10.17 -5.18 -1.74
N GLY A 234 10.13 -6.51 -1.59
CA GLY A 234 10.09 -7.44 -2.73
C GLY A 234 8.76 -7.39 -3.49
N ASP A 235 8.68 -6.62 -4.59
CA ASP A 235 7.41 -6.24 -5.22
C ASP A 235 7.36 -6.41 -6.75
N CYS A 236 8.40 -6.97 -7.37
CA CYS A 236 8.43 -7.22 -8.81
C CYS A 236 9.35 -8.40 -9.17
N PRO A 237 9.26 -8.94 -10.40
CA PRO A 237 10.10 -10.07 -10.80
C PRO A 237 11.58 -9.71 -10.72
N GLY A 238 12.38 -10.56 -10.09
CA GLY A 238 13.81 -10.32 -9.90
C GLY A 238 14.17 -9.44 -8.69
N LYS A 239 13.21 -9.12 -7.82
CA LYS A 239 13.40 -8.27 -6.65
C LYS A 239 12.84 -8.94 -5.40
N THR A 240 13.73 -9.39 -4.52
CA THR A 240 13.41 -10.06 -3.25
C THR A 240 14.28 -9.52 -2.12
N GLU A 241 13.85 -9.67 -0.88
CA GLU A 241 14.54 -9.22 0.33
C GLU A 241 14.91 -10.35 1.28
N LEU A 242 14.26 -11.51 1.19
CA LEU A 242 14.41 -12.60 2.15
C LEU A 242 15.22 -13.75 1.56
N HIS A 243 16.08 -14.34 2.38
CA HIS A 243 16.68 -15.62 2.05
C HIS A 243 15.63 -16.73 2.00
N ARG A 244 15.73 -17.62 1.01
CA ARG A 244 14.79 -18.74 0.75
C ARG A 244 14.47 -19.58 2.00
N ASP A 245 15.45 -19.81 2.86
CA ASP A 245 15.27 -20.63 4.08
C ASP A 245 14.28 -20.02 5.08
N ILE A 246 14.11 -18.69 5.11
CA ILE A 246 13.07 -18.04 5.91
C ILE A 246 11.69 -18.45 5.38
N LEU A 247 11.52 -18.44 4.06
CA LEU A 247 10.26 -18.78 3.40
C LEU A 247 9.87 -20.23 3.68
N LEU A 248 10.82 -21.16 3.57
CA LEU A 248 10.57 -22.59 3.73
C LEU A 248 10.07 -23.00 5.12
N ARG A 249 10.30 -22.19 6.16
CA ARG A 249 9.86 -22.48 7.53
C ARG A 249 8.76 -21.53 8.05
N ALA A 250 8.39 -20.53 7.28
CA ALA A 250 7.34 -19.58 7.67
C ALA A 250 5.96 -20.09 7.24
N GLY A 251 4.93 -19.74 8.01
CA GLY A 251 3.57 -19.69 7.47
C GLY A 251 3.48 -18.49 6.53
N ILE A 252 3.29 -18.73 5.23
CA ILE A 252 3.29 -17.68 4.20
C ILE A 252 1.85 -17.24 3.90
N PHE A 253 1.62 -15.94 4.02
CA PHE A 253 0.35 -15.28 3.75
C PHE A 253 0.55 -14.25 2.65
N VAL A 254 -0.38 -14.22 1.68
CA VAL A 254 -0.27 -13.37 0.49
C VAL A 254 -1.56 -12.58 0.24
N GLU A 255 -1.49 -11.52 -0.56
CA GLU A 255 -2.67 -10.79 -1.04
C GLU A 255 -3.41 -11.60 -2.11
N TYR A 256 -2.81 -11.75 -3.30
CA TYR A 256 -3.41 -12.44 -4.45
C TYR A 256 -2.39 -13.38 -5.12
N PRO A 257 -2.49 -14.71 -4.93
CA PRO A 257 -1.45 -15.66 -5.32
C PRO A 257 -1.02 -15.57 -6.79
N PRO A 258 -1.93 -15.42 -7.78
CA PRO A 258 -1.52 -15.32 -9.18
C PRO A 258 -0.56 -14.16 -9.47
N GLN A 259 -0.64 -13.07 -8.70
CA GLN A 259 0.26 -11.94 -8.80
C GLN A 259 1.50 -12.12 -7.92
N THR A 260 1.32 -12.47 -6.63
CA THR A 260 2.43 -12.61 -5.68
C THR A 260 3.45 -13.69 -6.11
N ARG A 261 3.01 -14.75 -6.80
CA ARG A 261 3.92 -15.77 -7.36
C ARG A 261 4.94 -15.24 -8.36
N ILE A 262 4.62 -14.13 -9.02
CA ILE A 262 5.45 -13.51 -10.05
C ILE A 262 6.36 -12.44 -9.43
N GLU A 263 5.92 -11.80 -8.36
CA GLU A 263 6.46 -10.51 -7.91
C GLU A 263 7.00 -10.52 -6.48
N GLY A 264 6.46 -11.38 -5.61
CA GLY A 264 6.77 -11.42 -4.18
C GLY A 264 7.97 -12.30 -3.86
N GLU A 265 8.26 -12.47 -2.58
CA GLU A 265 9.34 -13.33 -2.07
C GLU A 265 9.18 -14.79 -2.52
N ILE A 266 7.94 -15.28 -2.62
CA ILE A 266 7.64 -16.65 -3.05
C ILE A 266 8.06 -16.98 -4.49
N GLN A 267 8.50 -16.00 -5.29
CA GLN A 267 9.13 -16.27 -6.59
C GLN A 267 10.43 -17.09 -6.45
N ALA A 268 11.02 -17.14 -5.25
CA ALA A 268 12.18 -17.98 -4.92
C ALA A 268 11.82 -19.44 -4.53
N LEU A 269 10.54 -19.80 -4.56
CA LEU A 269 10.03 -21.13 -4.23
C LEU A 269 9.47 -21.85 -5.45
N ASP A 270 9.14 -23.13 -5.26
CA ASP A 270 8.43 -23.89 -6.29
C ASP A 270 7.04 -23.27 -6.56
N PRO A 271 6.54 -23.26 -7.81
CA PRO A 271 5.29 -22.60 -8.17
C PRO A 271 4.06 -23.05 -7.38
N ASP A 272 4.07 -24.28 -6.87
CA ASP A 272 3.01 -24.92 -6.09
C ASP A 272 3.25 -24.89 -4.57
N HIS A 273 4.31 -24.23 -4.10
CA HIS A 273 4.61 -24.13 -2.67
C HIS A 273 3.40 -23.55 -1.90
N PRO A 274 2.92 -24.17 -0.81
CA PRO A 274 1.67 -23.75 -0.17
C PRO A 274 1.75 -22.31 0.36
N VAL A 275 0.69 -21.54 0.10
CA VAL A 275 0.48 -20.20 0.67
C VAL A 275 -0.98 -20.08 1.12
N THR A 276 -1.24 -19.20 2.07
CA THR A 276 -2.59 -18.87 2.51
C THR A 276 -2.96 -17.48 2.03
N GLU A 277 -4.13 -17.30 1.42
CA GLU A 277 -4.58 -15.96 1.10
C GLU A 277 -5.02 -15.24 2.39
N LEU A 278 -4.54 -14.03 2.62
CA LEU A 278 -4.80 -13.31 3.86
C LEU A 278 -6.31 -13.11 4.12
N TRP A 279 -7.09 -12.94 3.05
CA TRP A 279 -8.54 -12.80 3.18
C TRP A 279 -9.21 -14.02 3.81
N GLN A 280 -8.69 -15.24 3.59
CA GLN A 280 -9.22 -16.47 4.18
C GLN A 280 -9.02 -16.47 5.70
N VAL A 281 -7.90 -15.92 6.17
CA VAL A 281 -7.64 -15.73 7.61
C VAL A 281 -8.63 -14.73 8.20
N ILE A 282 -8.81 -13.59 7.53
CA ILE A 282 -9.72 -12.51 7.97
C ILE A 282 -11.19 -12.98 7.99
N ALA A 283 -11.58 -13.85 7.06
CA ALA A 283 -12.90 -14.46 6.98
C ALA A 283 -13.10 -15.64 7.97
N GLY A 284 -12.03 -16.13 8.61
CA GLY A 284 -12.08 -17.30 9.49
C GLY A 284 -12.14 -18.65 8.76
N GLU A 285 -11.80 -18.66 7.47
CA GLU A 285 -11.77 -19.85 6.60
C GLU A 285 -10.43 -20.59 6.65
N ALA A 286 -9.36 -19.89 7.03
CA ALA A 286 -8.02 -20.46 7.23
C ALA A 286 -7.43 -20.00 8.58
N PRO A 287 -6.56 -20.79 9.20
CA PRO A 287 -5.84 -20.34 10.40
C PRO A 287 -4.84 -19.23 10.04
N GLY A 288 -4.74 -18.23 10.91
CA GLY A 288 -3.61 -17.30 10.91
C GLY A 288 -2.40 -17.92 11.60
N ARG A 289 -1.86 -17.24 12.61
CA ARG A 289 -0.86 -17.83 13.51
C ARG A 289 -1.44 -19.03 14.27
N THR A 290 -0.74 -20.16 14.24
CA THR A 290 -1.13 -21.42 14.88
C THR A 290 -0.44 -21.68 16.22
N ASP A 291 0.78 -21.16 16.42
CA ASP A 291 1.51 -21.30 17.68
C ASP A 291 2.48 -20.13 17.94
N ALA A 292 3.01 -20.07 19.16
CA ALA A 292 3.86 -18.97 19.63
C ALA A 292 5.28 -19.00 19.03
N GLY A 293 5.77 -20.16 18.59
CA GLY A 293 7.08 -20.32 17.97
C GLY A 293 7.06 -20.16 16.45
N GLN A 294 5.89 -20.19 15.82
CA GLN A 294 5.70 -20.04 14.39
C GLN A 294 6.29 -18.72 13.88
N VAL A 295 7.04 -18.77 12.78
CA VAL A 295 7.32 -17.58 11.98
C VAL A 295 6.20 -17.40 10.99
N THR A 296 5.63 -16.21 10.94
CA THR A 296 4.60 -15.85 9.94
C THR A 296 5.17 -14.80 9.00
N LEU A 297 4.98 -14.98 7.70
CA LEU A 297 5.40 -14.04 6.67
C LEU A 297 4.16 -13.52 5.95
N PHE A 298 3.99 -12.21 5.92
CA PHE A 298 3.14 -11.54 4.95
C PHE A 298 4.02 -11.09 3.77
N ASP A 299 3.86 -11.77 2.64
CA ASP A 299 4.56 -11.48 1.37
C ASP A 299 3.69 -10.50 0.57
N SER A 300 3.98 -9.20 0.73
CA SER A 300 3.17 -8.09 0.24
C SER A 300 3.80 -7.49 -1.00
N VAL A 301 3.03 -7.47 -2.08
CA VAL A 301 3.39 -6.85 -3.36
C VAL A 301 2.46 -5.68 -3.71
N GLY A 302 1.37 -5.53 -2.95
CA GLY A 302 0.30 -4.58 -3.16
C GLY A 302 -0.70 -5.05 -4.20
N PHE A 303 -1.98 -5.02 -3.85
CA PHE A 303 -3.06 -5.42 -4.73
C PHE A 303 -4.16 -4.38 -4.89
N ALA A 304 -4.84 -4.39 -6.04
CA ALA A 304 -5.79 -3.37 -6.46
C ALA A 304 -6.96 -3.15 -5.48
N ILE A 305 -7.34 -4.17 -4.70
CA ILE A 305 -8.39 -4.04 -3.67
C ILE A 305 -8.02 -3.05 -2.58
N GLU A 306 -6.74 -2.94 -2.21
CA GLU A 306 -6.28 -1.98 -1.21
C GLU A 306 -6.39 -0.54 -1.73
N ASP A 307 -6.00 -0.34 -2.99
CA ASP A 307 -6.10 0.95 -3.69
C ASP A 307 -7.57 1.37 -3.84
N PHE A 308 -8.43 0.43 -4.22
CA PHE A 308 -9.88 0.62 -4.31
C PHE A 308 -10.49 1.01 -2.97
N SER A 309 -10.13 0.30 -1.91
CA SER A 309 -10.60 0.57 -0.54
C SER A 309 -10.19 1.98 -0.11
N ALA A 310 -8.93 2.35 -0.39
CA ALA A 310 -8.39 3.66 -0.07
C ALA A 310 -9.10 4.77 -0.85
N LEU A 311 -9.31 4.63 -2.16
CA LEU A 311 -10.06 5.60 -2.97
C LEU A 311 -11.49 5.80 -2.47
N ARG A 312 -12.21 4.70 -2.18
CA ARG A 312 -13.55 4.77 -1.57
C ARG A 312 -13.54 5.48 -0.22
N HIS A 313 -12.54 5.20 0.60
CA HIS A 313 -12.40 5.83 1.90
C HIS A 313 -12.16 7.33 1.77
N ILE A 314 -11.27 7.74 0.88
CA ILE A 314 -11.00 9.16 0.58
C ILE A 314 -12.27 9.85 0.09
N LEU A 315 -12.99 9.29 -0.90
CA LEU A 315 -14.24 9.87 -1.40
C LEU A 315 -15.23 10.15 -0.26
N LYS A 316 -15.44 9.17 0.63
CA LYS A 316 -16.29 9.33 1.81
C LYS A 316 -15.79 10.44 2.75
N ARG A 317 -14.47 10.58 2.91
CA ARG A 317 -13.86 11.59 3.78
C ARG A 317 -13.89 13.01 3.22
N LEU A 318 -14.23 13.19 1.95
CA LEU A 318 -14.41 14.52 1.37
C LEU A 318 -15.72 15.19 1.80
N GLU A 319 -16.72 14.42 2.25
CA GLU A 319 -18.03 14.96 2.67
C GLU A 319 -17.88 16.07 3.72
N GLY A 320 -18.39 17.26 3.40
CA GLY A 320 -18.34 18.42 4.30
C GLY A 320 -16.96 19.08 4.43
N THR A 321 -15.99 18.71 3.60
CA THR A 321 -14.65 19.32 3.57
C THR A 321 -14.44 20.22 2.35
N GLU A 322 -13.38 21.01 2.38
CA GLU A 322 -12.89 21.82 1.25
C GLU A 322 -11.64 21.20 0.59
N PHE A 323 -11.27 19.98 0.96
CA PHE A 323 -10.00 19.36 0.58
C PHE A 323 -10.07 18.64 -0.78
N PHE A 324 -10.64 19.31 -1.78
CA PHE A 324 -10.68 18.85 -3.17
C PHE A 324 -10.88 20.03 -4.12
N LEU A 325 -10.64 19.79 -5.40
CA LEU A 325 -10.99 20.70 -6.50
C LEU A 325 -12.05 20.02 -7.36
N GLU A 326 -13.01 20.77 -7.91
CA GLU A 326 -13.91 20.24 -8.92
C GLU A 326 -13.25 20.39 -10.30
N LEU A 327 -12.97 19.28 -10.97
CA LEU A 327 -12.41 19.27 -12.32
C LEU A 327 -13.51 19.05 -13.35
N ASP A 328 -13.59 19.95 -14.33
CA ASP A 328 -14.37 19.77 -15.55
C ASP A 328 -13.70 18.69 -16.43
N MET A 329 -14.11 17.43 -16.25
CA MET A 329 -13.47 16.26 -16.85
C MET A 329 -14.35 15.54 -17.88
N ILE A 330 -15.66 15.73 -17.82
CA ILE A 330 -16.62 14.97 -18.62
C ILE A 330 -17.39 15.93 -19.52
N ALA A 331 -17.45 15.62 -20.82
CA ALA A 331 -18.28 16.35 -21.74
C ALA A 331 -19.77 16.16 -21.37
N ASP A 332 -20.47 17.27 -21.14
CA ASP A 332 -21.86 17.27 -20.72
C ASP A 332 -22.73 18.14 -21.65
N PRO A 333 -23.10 17.61 -22.84
CA PRO A 333 -24.01 18.29 -23.75
C PRO A 333 -25.48 18.20 -23.29
N ASP A 334 -26.30 19.21 -23.64
CA ASP A 334 -27.75 19.17 -23.40
C ASP A 334 -28.45 17.95 -24.05
N ASP A 335 -27.96 17.51 -25.22
CA ASP A 335 -28.27 16.20 -25.81
C ASP A 335 -27.00 15.32 -25.72
N PRO A 336 -27.01 14.19 -24.98
CA PRO A 336 -25.86 13.27 -24.84
C PRO A 336 -25.19 12.84 -26.15
N ARG A 337 -25.85 13.01 -27.30
CA ARG A 337 -25.34 12.66 -28.63
C ARG A 337 -24.66 13.83 -29.35
N ASP A 338 -24.85 15.07 -28.90
CA ASP A 338 -24.40 16.30 -29.57
C ASP A 338 -23.06 16.83 -29.03
N LEU A 339 -22.03 15.97 -29.04
CA LEU A 339 -20.67 16.39 -28.66
C LEU A 339 -20.10 17.42 -29.65
N PHE A 340 -20.41 17.31 -30.94
CA PHE A 340 -19.92 18.25 -31.95
C PHE A 340 -20.55 19.64 -31.79
N GLY A 341 -21.84 19.71 -31.45
CA GLY A 341 -22.51 20.98 -31.17
C GLY A 341 -21.93 21.69 -29.95
N MET A 342 -21.40 20.99 -28.94
CA MET A 342 -20.64 21.65 -27.86
C MET A 342 -19.44 22.42 -28.39
N ILE A 343 -18.70 21.85 -29.34
CA ILE A 343 -17.54 22.49 -29.96
C ILE A 343 -17.98 23.73 -30.73
N ILE A 344 -18.99 23.62 -31.60
CA ILE A 344 -19.50 24.77 -32.39
C ILE A 344 -20.00 25.88 -31.46
N ARG A 345 -20.69 25.56 -30.36
CA ARG A 345 -21.16 26.56 -29.38
C ARG A 345 -20.01 27.30 -28.69
N SER A 346 -18.79 26.78 -28.74
CA SER A 346 -17.60 27.48 -28.20
C SER A 346 -16.99 28.49 -29.18
N GLU A 347 -17.25 28.40 -30.49
CA GLU A 347 -16.74 29.35 -31.49
C GLU A 347 -17.27 30.78 -31.32
N GLY A 348 -18.40 30.95 -30.63
CA GLY A 348 -19.04 32.24 -30.36
C GLY A 348 -18.79 32.80 -28.96
N GLN A 349 -17.90 32.20 -28.15
CA GLN A 349 -17.63 32.59 -26.76
C GLN A 349 -16.31 33.31 -26.54
#